data_AF-A0A0F8ZSK6-F1
#
_entry.id   AF-A0A0F8ZSK6-F1
#
_cell.length_a   1.000
_cell.length_b   1.000
_cell.length_c   1.000
_cell.angle_alpha   90.00
_cell.angle_beta   90.00
_cell.angle_gamma   90.00
#
_symmetry.space_group_name_H-M   'P 1'
#
loop_
_entity.id
_entity.type
_entity.pdbx_description
1 polymer ?
#
loop_
_entity_poly.entity_id
_entity_poly.type
_entity_poly.pdbx_seq_one_letter_code
_entity_poly.pdbx_strand_id
1 'polypeptide(L)'
;MTQRTSDEMLTYNALDCAVTWQCADGFFSEIENGYRETYDHTIDLYGPLMYMMTRGIRVDHEKLKEVKKDVDRQLLSLTEQISERCGRWVNPNSPKDCQVYFYVEKKIPPYT
;
A
#
# COMPACT_ATOMS: atom_id res chain seq x y z
N MET A 1 11.06 -28.08 13.84
CA MET A 1 11.17 -26.79 14.56
C MET A 1 10.97 -27.08 16.04
N THR A 2 12.05 -27.10 16.80
CA THR A 2 12.01 -27.35 18.25
C THR A 2 11.41 -26.12 18.93
N GLN A 3 10.32 -26.28 19.68
CA GLN A 3 9.71 -25.18 20.44
C GLN A 3 10.66 -24.80 21.58
N ARG A 4 11.07 -23.52 21.63
CA ARG A 4 11.88 -22.96 22.74
C ARG A 4 11.04 -22.94 24.01
N THR A 5 11.67 -23.20 25.15
CA THR A 5 10.99 -23.14 26.45
C THR A 5 10.66 -21.68 26.82
N SER A 6 9.70 -21.47 27.73
CA SER A 6 9.28 -20.11 28.15
C SER A 6 10.44 -19.27 28.66
N ASP A 7 11.35 -19.88 29.44
CA ASP A 7 12.51 -19.18 30.02
C ASP A 7 13.55 -18.81 28.96
N GLU A 8 13.75 -19.66 27.95
CA GLU A 8 14.60 -19.36 26.81
C GLU A 8 14.04 -18.19 25.98
N MET A 9 12.72 -18.06 25.85
CA MET A 9 12.10 -16.93 25.16
C MET A 9 12.23 -15.63 25.93
N LEU A 10 12.03 -15.64 27.26
CA LEU A 10 12.21 -14.45 28.09
C LEU A 10 13.65 -13.97 28.07
N THR A 11 14.60 -14.90 28.18
CA THR A 11 16.04 -14.60 28.11
C THR A 11 16.40 -14.01 26.76
N TYR A 12 15.88 -14.59 25.67
CA TYR A 12 16.09 -14.09 24.31
C TYR A 12 15.55 -12.67 24.12
N ASN A 13 14.32 -12.39 24.58
CA ASN A 13 13.74 -11.04 24.49
C ASN A 13 14.55 -10.02 25.31
N ALA A 14 15.04 -10.40 26.49
CA ALA A 14 15.89 -9.54 27.31
C ALA A 14 17.23 -9.23 26.62
N LEU A 15 17.84 -10.23 25.97
CA LEU A 15 19.02 -10.07 25.14
C LEU A 15 18.77 -9.11 23.97
N ASP A 16 17.64 -9.24 23.26
CA ASP A 16 17.28 -8.35 22.15
C ASP A 16 17.13 -6.89 22.62
N CYS A 17 16.54 -6.64 23.78
CA CYS A 17 16.49 -5.30 24.37
C CYS A 17 17.89 -4.77 24.69
N ALA A 18 18.75 -5.59 25.30
CA ALA A 18 20.11 -5.18 25.66
C ALA A 18 20.98 -4.90 24.42
N VAL A 19 20.88 -5.73 23.39
CA VAL A 19 21.60 -5.53 22.12
C VAL A 19 21.07 -4.33 21.36
N THR A 20 19.75 -4.11 21.34
CA THR A 20 19.15 -2.92 20.71
C THR A 20 19.69 -1.64 21.35
N TRP A 21 19.83 -1.62 22.68
CA TRP A 21 20.45 -0.49 23.38
C TRP A 21 21.92 -0.29 22.96
N GLN A 22 22.71 -1.37 22.88
CA GLN A 22 24.10 -1.29 22.43
C GLN A 22 24.22 -0.78 20.98
N CYS A 23 23.30 -1.20 20.09
CA CYS A 23 23.26 -0.69 18.72
C CYS A 23 22.96 0.81 18.67
N ALA A 24 22.11 1.30 19.57
CA ALA A 24 21.74 2.71 19.62
C ALA A 24 22.96 3.61 19.83
N ASP A 25 23.92 3.22 20.67
CA ASP A 25 25.15 3.99 20.92
C ASP A 25 25.95 4.23 19.61
N GLY A 26 26.03 3.22 18.75
CA GLY A 26 26.68 3.34 17.43
C GLY A 26 25.91 4.26 16.49
N PHE A 27 24.59 4.06 16.37
CA PHE A 27 23.76 4.86 15.47
C PHE A 27 23.66 6.33 15.89
N PHE A 28 23.52 6.61 17.18
CA PHE A 28 23.42 8.00 17.64
C PHE A 28 24.72 8.75 17.40
N SER A 29 25.87 8.11 17.52
CA SER A 29 27.15 8.75 17.19
C SER A 29 27.26 9.20 15.72
N GLU A 30 26.61 8.48 14.79
CA GLU A 30 26.54 8.87 13.38
C GLU A 30 25.45 9.92 13.11
N ILE A 31 24.32 9.85 13.83
CA ILE A 31 23.21 10.80 13.70
C ILE A 31 23.62 12.21 14.15
N GLU A 32 24.45 12.33 15.19
CA GLU A 32 24.99 13.61 15.65
C GLU A 32 25.85 14.31 14.58
N ASN A 33 26.35 13.59 13.55
CA ASN A 33 27.09 14.16 12.41
C ASN A 33 26.15 14.78 11.35
N GLY A 34 25.25 15.67 11.78
CA GLY A 34 24.43 16.51 10.91
C GLY A 34 23.04 15.98 10.55
N TYR A 35 22.65 14.79 11.03
CA TYR A 35 21.32 14.20 10.79
C TYR A 35 20.36 14.34 11.98
N ARG A 36 20.84 14.90 13.09
CA ARG A 36 20.11 14.99 14.36
C ARG A 36 18.77 15.71 14.23
N GLU A 37 18.74 16.84 13.53
CA GLU A 37 17.52 17.63 13.33
C GLU A 37 16.43 16.84 12.59
N THR A 38 16.79 16.12 11.52
CA THR A 38 15.87 15.27 10.77
C THR A 38 15.34 14.10 11.62
N TYR A 39 16.24 13.51 12.42
CA TYR A 39 15.86 12.44 13.34
C TYR A 39 14.86 12.94 14.38
N ASP A 40 15.16 14.04 15.07
CA ASP A 40 14.31 14.62 16.11
C ASP A 40 12.95 15.02 15.54
N HIS A 41 12.92 15.67 14.36
CA HIS A 41 11.66 16.01 13.67
C HIS A 41 10.80 14.76 13.39
N THR A 42 11.43 13.65 13.02
CA THR A 42 10.72 12.39 12.76
C THR A 42 10.15 11.78 14.04
N ILE A 43 10.90 11.85 15.14
CA ILE A 43 10.44 11.38 16.46
C ILE A 43 9.29 12.25 16.99
N ASP A 44 9.33 13.57 16.78
CA ASP A 44 8.27 14.48 17.19
C ASP A 44 6.92 14.18 16.52
N LEU A 45 6.95 13.66 15.29
CA LEU A 45 5.73 13.22 14.57
C LEU A 45 5.09 11.97 15.19
N TYR A 46 5.81 11.21 16.01
CA TYR A 46 5.33 9.94 16.52
C TYR A 46 4.09 10.09 17.41
N GLY A 47 4.06 11.10 18.28
CA GLY A 47 2.91 11.37 19.16
C GLY A 47 1.60 11.62 18.38
N PRO A 48 1.58 12.58 17.44
CA PRO A 48 0.42 12.80 16.57
C PRO A 48 0.03 11.56 15.75
N LEU A 49 0.99 10.81 15.21
CA LEU A 49 0.72 9.59 14.45
C LEU A 49 0.06 8.51 15.32
N MET A 50 0.57 8.28 16.53
CA MET A 50 -0.04 7.36 17.49
C MET A 50 -1.47 7.77 17.86
N TYR A 51 -1.72 9.07 18.03
CA TYR A 51 -3.07 9.57 18.28
C TYR A 51 -4.02 9.29 17.11
N MET A 52 -3.59 9.56 15.88
CA MET A 52 -4.40 9.27 14.69
C MET A 52 -4.67 7.77 14.52
N MET A 53 -3.66 6.91 14.76
CA MET A 53 -3.79 5.45 14.66
C MET A 53 -4.73 4.88 15.72
N THR A 54 -4.70 5.39 16.96
CA THR A 54 -5.55 4.92 18.06
C THR A 54 -7.00 5.38 17.94
N ARG A 55 -7.23 6.59 17.40
CA ARG A 55 -8.58 7.13 17.19
C ARG A 55 -9.25 6.59 15.94
N GLY A 56 -8.50 6.43 14.85
CA GLY A 56 -9.03 6.10 13.54
C GLY A 56 -9.94 7.18 12.96
N ILE A 57 -10.58 6.87 11.83
CA ILE A 57 -11.53 7.73 11.15
C ILE A 57 -12.87 6.99 11.05
N ARG A 58 -13.98 7.67 11.37
CA ARG A 58 -15.31 7.07 11.28
C ARG A 58 -15.70 6.92 9.81
N VAL A 59 -16.04 5.69 9.41
CA VAL A 59 -16.44 5.37 8.04
C VAL A 59 -17.85 4.78 8.05
N ASP A 60 -18.67 5.21 7.08
CA ASP A 60 -20.00 4.64 6.85
C ASP A 60 -19.87 3.42 5.92
N HIS A 61 -19.85 2.23 6.52
CA HIS A 61 -19.68 0.98 5.80
C HIS A 61 -20.90 0.60 4.96
N GLU A 62 -22.11 1.02 5.33
CA GLU A 62 -23.31 0.71 4.55
C GLU A 62 -23.35 1.55 3.28
N LYS A 63 -23.07 2.85 3.40
CA LYS A 63 -22.95 3.73 2.23
C LYS A 63 -21.83 3.27 1.29
N LEU A 64 -20.69 2.81 1.81
CA LEU A 64 -19.63 2.24 0.97
C LEU A 64 -20.09 1.00 0.19
N LYS A 65 -20.89 0.11 0.80
CA LYS A 65 -21.44 -1.06 0.11
C LYS A 65 -22.43 -0.67 -0.98
N GLU A 66 -23.28 0.33 -0.72
CA GLU A 66 -24.23 0.86 -1.70
C GLU A 66 -23.51 1.47 -2.90
N VAL A 67 -22.57 2.39 -2.65
CA VAL A 67 -21.77 3.02 -3.70
C VAL A 67 -21.00 1.98 -4.50
N LYS A 68 -20.45 0.95 -3.83
CA LYS A 68 -19.78 -0.15 -4.53
C LYS A 68 -20.71 -0.86 -5.53
N LYS A 69 -21.95 -1.19 -5.13
CA LYS A 69 -22.92 -1.83 -6.02
C LYS A 69 -23.26 -0.95 -7.24
N ASP A 70 -23.36 0.35 -7.03
CA ASP A 70 -23.65 1.30 -8.10
C ASP A 70 -22.48 1.40 -9.09
N VAL A 71 -21.24 1.48 -8.57
CA VAL A 71 -20.02 1.46 -9.39
C VAL A 71 -19.90 0.15 -10.17
N ASP A 72 -20.15 -1.00 -9.54
CA ASP A 72 -20.10 -2.30 -10.21
C ASP A 72 -21.13 -2.38 -11.34
N ARG A 73 -22.34 -1.84 -11.15
CA ARG A 73 -23.37 -1.77 -12.21
C ARG A 73 -22.93 -0.87 -13.37
N GLN A 74 -22.34 0.28 -13.08
CA GLN A 74 -21.83 1.18 -14.11
C GLN A 74 -20.69 0.52 -14.89
N LEU A 75 -19.80 -0.19 -14.20
CA LEU A 75 -18.67 -0.88 -14.81
C LEU A 75 -19.14 -2.00 -15.74
N LEU A 76 -20.15 -2.78 -15.34
CA LEU A 76 -20.78 -3.78 -16.20
C LEU A 76 -21.40 -3.13 -17.45
N SER A 77 -22.22 -2.08 -17.28
CA SER A 77 -22.85 -1.39 -18.41
C SER A 77 -21.83 -0.78 -19.37
N LEU A 78 -20.74 -0.19 -18.86
CA LEU A 78 -19.67 0.36 -19.70
C LEU A 78 -18.88 -0.76 -20.40
N THR A 79 -18.66 -1.90 -19.76
CA THR A 79 -17.98 -3.05 -20.37
C THR A 79 -18.81 -3.66 -21.49
N GLU A 80 -20.14 -3.73 -21.32
CA GLU A 80 -21.06 -4.14 -22.38
C GLU A 80 -21.04 -3.14 -23.55
N GLN A 81 -21.12 -1.84 -23.26
CA GLN A 81 -21.04 -0.80 -24.29
C GLN A 81 -19.71 -0.85 -25.06
N ILE A 82 -18.58 -1.07 -24.37
CA ILE A 82 -17.28 -1.26 -25.02
C ILE A 82 -17.32 -2.49 -25.92
N SER A 83 -17.82 -3.62 -25.41
CA SER A 83 -17.87 -4.87 -26.18
C SER A 83 -18.75 -4.75 -27.43
N GLU A 84 -19.89 -4.07 -27.31
CA GLU A 84 -20.80 -3.77 -28.42
C GLU A 84 -20.14 -2.86 -29.46
N ARG A 85 -19.55 -1.75 -29.02
CA ARG A 85 -18.87 -0.79 -29.92
C ARG A 85 -17.64 -1.39 -30.58
N CYS A 86 -16.94 -2.28 -29.88
CA CYS A 86 -15.76 -2.94 -30.40
C CYS A 86 -16.08 -4.12 -31.32
N GLY A 87 -17.28 -4.71 -31.20
CA GLY A 87 -17.70 -5.91 -31.95
C GLY A 87 -17.08 -7.20 -31.42
N ARG A 88 -16.30 -7.13 -30.35
CA ARG A 88 -15.72 -8.24 -29.60
C ARG A 88 -15.51 -7.82 -28.15
N TRP A 89 -15.35 -8.81 -27.28
CA TRP A 89 -14.89 -8.52 -25.92
C TRP A 89 -13.44 -8.00 -25.95
N VAL A 90 -13.19 -6.86 -25.31
CA VAL A 90 -11.88 -6.22 -25.15
C VAL A 90 -11.71 -5.91 -23.67
N ASN A 91 -10.58 -6.27 -23.07
CA ASN A 91 -10.27 -5.92 -21.70
C ASN A 91 -9.64 -4.51 -21.61
N PRO A 92 -10.35 -3.49 -21.09
CA PRO A 92 -9.82 -2.13 -21.02
C PRO A 92 -8.64 -1.98 -20.05
N ASN A 93 -8.51 -2.90 -19.08
CA ASN A 93 -7.43 -2.88 -18.10
C ASN A 93 -6.14 -3.54 -18.62
N SER A 94 -6.15 -4.11 -19.83
CA SER A 94 -4.99 -4.72 -20.45
C SER A 94 -4.45 -3.81 -21.55
N PRO A 95 -3.37 -3.04 -21.31
CA PRO A 95 -2.76 -2.19 -22.33
C PRO A 95 -2.44 -2.96 -23.62
N LYS A 96 -2.04 -4.23 -23.50
CA LYS A 96 -1.73 -5.10 -24.64
C LYS A 96 -2.95 -5.40 -25.50
N ASP A 97 -4.10 -5.69 -24.91
CA ASP A 97 -5.34 -5.98 -25.67
C ASP A 97 -5.87 -4.71 -26.34
N CYS A 98 -5.78 -3.56 -25.66
CA CYS A 98 -6.10 -2.27 -26.26
C CYS A 98 -5.18 -1.95 -27.46
N GLN A 99 -3.87 -2.20 -27.35
CA GLN A 99 -2.93 -1.99 -28.47
C GLN A 99 -3.27 -2.88 -29.67
N VAL A 100 -3.61 -4.15 -29.44
CA VAL A 100 -4.05 -5.06 -30.52
C VAL A 100 -5.32 -4.52 -31.18
N TYR A 101 -6.32 -4.10 -30.40
CA TYR A 101 -7.55 -3.55 -30.92
C TYR A 101 -7.33 -2.28 -31.77
N PHE A 102 -6.59 -1.29 -31.25
CA PHE A 102 -6.42 -0.01 -31.95
C PHE A 102 -5.43 -0.09 -33.11
N TYR A 103 -4.28 -0.72 -32.92
CA TYR A 103 -3.16 -0.66 -33.88
C TYR A 103 -3.17 -1.80 -34.89
N VAL A 104 -3.67 -2.98 -34.51
CA VAL A 104 -3.70 -4.15 -35.40
C VAL A 104 -5.06 -4.26 -36.10
N GLU A 105 -6.15 -4.25 -35.34
CA GLU A 105 -7.50 -4.45 -35.89
C GLU A 105 -8.04 -3.18 -36.56
N LYS A 106 -8.04 -2.04 -35.86
CA LYS A 106 -8.52 -0.76 -36.38
C LYS A 106 -7.49 -0.01 -37.23
N LYS A 107 -6.22 -0.43 -37.21
CA LYS A 107 -5.10 0.17 -37.96
C LYS A 107 -4.97 1.68 -37.74
N ILE A 108 -5.32 2.16 -36.54
CA ILE A 108 -5.12 3.55 -36.15
C ILE A 108 -3.62 3.70 -35.84
N PRO A 109 -2.90 4.66 -36.43
CA PRO A 109 -1.49 4.84 -36.11
C PRO A 109 -1.31 5.32 -34.67
N PRO A 110 -0.24 4.89 -33.97
CA PRO A 110 0.09 5.44 -32.66
C PRO A 110 0.38 6.94 -32.78
N TYR A 111 -0.09 7.73 -31.82
CA TYR A 111 0.26 9.14 -31.73
C TYR A 111 1.77 9.27 -31.44
N THR A 112 2.42 10.21 -32.13
CA THR A 112 3.84 10.57 -31.93
C THR A 112 3.94 11.71 -30.93
#